data_AF-A0A384HUX7-F1
#
_entry.id   AF-A0A384HUX7-F1
#
_cell.length_a   1.000
_cell.length_b   1.000
_cell.length_c   1.000
_cell.angle_alpha   90.00
_cell.angle_beta   90.00
_cell.angle_gamma   90.00
#
_symmetry.space_group_name_H-M   'P 1'
#
loop_
_entity.id
_entity.type
_entity.pdbx_description
1 polymer ?
#
loop_
_entity_poly.entity_id
_entity_poly.type
_entity_poly.pdbx_seq_one_letter_code
_entity_poly.pdbx_strand_id
1 'polypeptide(L)'
;MARLQDIVERGLRACARPGKQLYSVSWWHQGYRFDPARSGQPAWPGAACWEGEYYKLLTRDLRMGTFWHPWEESLCVFGTELLAEVEDELTATLGMVMRRGGRNVGNVWTYESQSDPHVRAACSTSRAPSAPSGDGVPISG
;
A
#
# COMPACT_ATOMS: atom_id res chain seq x y z
N MET A 1 -16.21 -6.65 8.09
CA MET A 1 -15.57 -5.33 8.30
C MET A 1 -15.18 -5.06 9.74
N ALA A 2 -16.07 -5.20 10.74
CA ALA A 2 -15.72 -4.95 12.16
C ALA A 2 -14.46 -5.70 12.64
N ARG A 3 -14.38 -7.03 12.39
CA ARG A 3 -13.20 -7.83 12.77
C ARG A 3 -11.89 -7.33 12.15
N LEU A 4 -11.95 -6.85 10.90
CA LEU A 4 -10.78 -6.31 10.20
C LEU A 4 -10.31 -5.00 10.84
N GLN A 5 -11.26 -4.12 11.19
CA GLN A 5 -10.97 -2.87 11.90
C GLN A 5 -10.31 -3.17 13.24
N ASP A 6 -10.85 -4.10 14.02
CA ASP A 6 -10.29 -4.47 15.32
C ASP A 6 -8.84 -4.96 15.24
N ILE A 7 -8.53 -5.83 14.25
CA ILE A 7 -7.18 -6.34 14.03
C ILE A 7 -6.22 -5.18 13.71
N VAL A 8 -6.60 -4.31 12.78
CA VAL A 8 -5.77 -3.18 12.34
C VAL A 8 -5.57 -2.16 13.46
N GLU A 9 -6.63 -1.77 14.17
CA GLU A 9 -6.54 -0.82 15.28
C GLU A 9 -5.66 -1.37 16.41
N ARG A 10 -5.86 -2.63 16.79
CA ARG A 10 -5.03 -3.27 17.82
C ARG A 10 -3.57 -3.32 17.40
N GLY A 11 -3.27 -3.78 16.18
CA GLY A 11 -1.89 -3.86 15.71
C GLY A 11 -1.20 -2.50 15.67
N LEU A 12 -1.89 -1.49 15.15
CA LEU A 12 -1.37 -0.13 15.11
C LEU A 12 -1.17 0.46 16.51
N ARG A 13 -2.04 0.17 17.48
CA ARG A 13 -1.84 0.57 18.88
C ARG A 13 -0.66 -0.14 19.52
N ALA A 14 -0.47 -1.43 19.25
CA ALA A 14 0.62 -2.22 19.79
C ALA A 14 2.00 -1.74 19.27
N CYS A 15 2.08 -1.34 18.00
CA CYS A 15 3.32 -0.85 17.40
C CYS A 15 3.55 0.66 17.57
N ALA A 16 2.52 1.42 17.97
CA ALA A 16 2.66 2.84 18.14
C ALA A 16 3.48 3.21 19.37
N ARG A 17 4.45 4.10 19.17
CA ARG A 17 5.21 4.67 20.28
C ARG A 17 4.41 5.80 20.92
N PRO A 18 4.35 5.90 22.27
CA PRO A 18 3.68 6.99 22.95
C PRO A 18 4.12 8.37 22.42
N GLY A 19 3.16 9.25 22.16
CA GLY A 19 3.42 10.60 21.61
C GLY A 19 3.71 10.63 20.10
N LYS A 20 3.69 9.50 19.40
CA LYS A 20 3.82 9.47 17.93
C LYS A 20 2.46 9.46 17.26
N GLN A 21 2.37 10.22 16.18
CA GLN A 21 1.10 10.42 15.47
C GLN A 21 0.94 9.41 14.34
N LEU A 22 -0.26 8.87 14.22
CA LEU A 22 -0.81 8.29 13.00
C LEU A 22 -1.58 9.34 12.22
N TYR A 23 -1.55 9.19 10.91
CA TYR A 23 -2.26 10.00 9.94
C TYR A 23 -3.33 9.13 9.28
N SER A 24 -4.59 9.52 9.44
CA SER A 24 -5.74 8.98 8.72
C SER A 24 -5.99 9.87 7.51
N VAL A 25 -5.90 9.31 6.31
CA VAL A 25 -6.10 10.04 5.05
C VAL A 25 -7.03 9.26 4.14
N SER A 26 -8.06 9.94 3.64
CA SER A 26 -8.88 9.44 2.53
C SER A 26 -8.88 10.44 1.37
N TRP A 27 -9.30 10.00 0.19
CA TRP A 27 -9.30 10.84 -1.00
C TRP A 27 -10.42 11.90 -1.02
N TRP A 28 -11.57 11.64 -0.38
CA TRP A 28 -12.69 12.59 -0.29
C TRP A 28 -12.88 13.29 1.06
N HIS A 29 -12.26 12.80 2.13
CA HIS A 29 -12.49 13.36 3.47
C HIS A 29 -11.27 14.10 4.02
N GLN A 30 -11.54 15.00 4.96
CA GLN A 30 -10.50 15.67 5.72
C GLN A 30 -9.61 14.64 6.43
N GLY A 31 -8.30 14.76 6.24
CA GLY A 31 -7.33 13.94 6.96
C GLY A 31 -7.24 14.32 8.44
N TYR A 32 -7.01 13.32 9.29
CA TYR A 32 -6.83 13.51 10.73
C TYR A 32 -5.45 13.00 11.16
N ARG A 33 -4.93 13.57 12.25
CA ARG A 33 -3.75 13.05 12.95
C ARG A 33 -4.10 12.79 14.41
N PHE A 34 -3.65 11.68 14.95
CA PHE A 34 -3.95 11.30 16.33
C PHE A 34 -2.83 10.42 16.90
N ASP A 35 -2.74 10.37 18.23
CA ASP A 35 -1.85 9.44 18.94
C ASP A 35 -2.65 8.18 19.31
N PRO A 36 -2.41 7.03 18.66
CA PRO A 36 -3.15 5.81 18.94
C PRO A 36 -2.83 5.21 20.33
N ALA A 37 -1.69 5.55 20.94
CA ALA A 37 -1.28 5.07 22.25
C ALA A 37 -1.85 5.92 23.39
N ARG A 38 -2.37 7.12 23.09
CA ARG A 38 -2.97 7.99 24.09
C ARG A 38 -4.32 7.42 24.56
N SER A 39 -4.41 7.12 25.84
CA SER A 39 -5.69 6.85 26.51
C SER A 39 -6.44 8.18 26.73
N GLY A 40 -7.67 8.27 26.20
CA GLY A 40 -8.48 9.49 26.27
C GLY A 40 -8.51 10.26 24.95
N GLN A 41 -9.69 10.82 24.65
CA GLN A 41 -10.18 11.24 23.33
C GLN A 41 -9.23 12.10 22.45
N PRO A 42 -9.38 12.03 21.10
CA PRO A 42 -10.38 11.22 20.41
C PRO A 42 -10.07 9.73 20.50
N ALA A 43 -11.08 8.93 20.87
CA ALA A 43 -11.10 7.54 20.45
C ALA A 43 -10.91 7.55 18.93
N TRP A 44 -10.19 6.55 18.40
CA TRP A 44 -9.78 6.44 17.00
C TRP A 44 -10.68 7.25 16.04
N PRO A 45 -10.19 8.34 15.43
CA PRO A 45 -11.04 9.26 14.68
C PRO A 45 -11.44 8.60 13.34
N GLY A 46 -12.53 7.84 13.37
CA GLY A 46 -13.10 7.13 12.23
C GLY A 46 -12.90 5.62 12.31
N ALA A 47 -12.99 4.93 11.17
CA ALA A 47 -12.68 3.50 11.08
C ALA A 47 -11.25 3.26 10.59
N ALA A 48 -10.64 2.15 11.00
CA ALA A 48 -9.32 1.77 10.47
C ALA A 48 -9.32 1.27 9.01
N CYS A 49 -10.48 0.93 8.50
CA CYS A 49 -10.73 0.70 7.08
C CYS A 49 -12.17 1.15 6.76
N TRP A 50 -12.36 1.80 5.61
CA TRP A 50 -13.65 2.31 5.15
C TRP A 50 -14.04 1.62 3.85
N GLU A 51 -15.26 1.10 3.80
CA GLU A 51 -15.80 0.48 2.60
C GLU A 51 -15.94 1.52 1.48
N GLY A 52 -15.60 1.14 0.25
CA GLY A 52 -15.73 1.99 -0.95
C GLY A 52 -14.72 3.12 -1.10
N GLU A 53 -13.81 3.34 -0.13
CA GLU A 53 -12.92 4.50 -0.12
C GLU A 53 -11.45 4.10 -0.10
N TYR A 54 -10.60 4.81 -0.85
CA TYR A 54 -9.15 4.72 -0.65
C TYR A 54 -8.80 5.29 0.72
N TYR A 55 -8.41 4.41 1.64
CA TYR A 55 -8.16 4.78 3.03
C TYR A 55 -6.75 4.37 3.46
N LYS A 56 -6.04 5.29 4.11
CA LYS A 56 -4.63 5.14 4.49
C LYS A 56 -4.45 5.49 5.97
N LEU A 57 -3.75 4.63 6.69
CA LEU A 57 -3.25 4.90 8.03
C LEU A 57 -1.74 4.82 8.01
N LEU A 58 -1.05 5.90 8.34
CA LEU A 58 0.40 6.00 8.13
C LEU A 58 1.07 6.66 9.34
N THR A 59 2.25 6.19 9.72
CA THR A 59 3.15 7.00 10.57
C THR A 59 3.73 8.16 9.77
N ARG A 60 4.12 9.25 10.45
CA ARG A 60 4.74 10.42 9.81
C ARG A 60 5.95 10.09 8.94
N ASP A 61 6.73 9.10 9.37
CA ASP A 61 7.97 8.66 8.73
C ASP A 61 7.76 7.53 7.71
N LEU A 62 6.49 7.17 7.44
CA LEU A 62 6.10 6.12 6.49
C LEU A 62 6.75 4.75 6.75
N ARG A 63 7.16 4.48 8.00
CA ARG A 63 7.76 3.20 8.38
C ARG A 63 6.73 2.08 8.54
N MET A 64 5.51 2.43 8.94
CA MET A 64 4.42 1.47 9.07
C MET A 64 3.07 2.10 8.72
N GLY A 65 2.13 1.23 8.36
CA GLY A 65 0.78 1.66 8.05
C GLY A 65 -0.03 0.63 7.28
N THR A 66 -1.23 1.05 6.91
CA THR A 66 -2.17 0.28 6.10
C THR A 66 -2.71 1.12 4.94
N PHE A 67 -3.09 0.43 3.87
CA PHE A 67 -3.77 0.99 2.71
C PHE A 67 -4.87 0.05 2.24
N TRP A 68 -6.11 0.51 2.31
CA TRP A 68 -7.27 -0.21 1.78
C TRP A 68 -7.53 0.19 0.33
N HIS A 69 -7.66 -0.82 -0.54
CA HIS A 69 -7.96 -0.65 -1.96
C HIS A 69 -9.38 -1.14 -2.26
N PRO A 70 -10.38 -0.24 -2.37
CA PRO A 70 -11.78 -0.65 -2.42
C PRO A 70 -12.13 -1.50 -3.65
N TRP A 71 -11.50 -1.25 -4.80
CA TRP A 71 -11.81 -2.00 -6.04
C TRP A 71 -11.08 -3.34 -6.18
N GLU A 72 -10.07 -3.56 -5.34
CA GLU A 72 -9.38 -4.85 -5.25
C GLU A 72 -9.86 -5.63 -4.02
N GLU A 73 -10.68 -5.00 -3.19
CA GLU A 73 -11.13 -5.49 -1.88
C GLU A 73 -9.95 -6.01 -1.04
N SER A 74 -8.82 -5.30 -1.11
CA SER A 74 -7.55 -5.74 -0.53
C SER A 74 -7.02 -4.74 0.50
N LEU A 75 -6.31 -5.28 1.49
CA LEU A 75 -5.60 -4.50 2.49
C LEU A 75 -4.09 -4.72 2.31
N CYS A 76 -3.38 -3.63 1.99
CA CYS A 76 -1.93 -3.60 2.08
C CYS A 76 -1.52 -3.20 3.50
N VAL A 77 -0.60 -3.96 4.08
CA VAL A 77 0.00 -3.68 5.39
C VAL A 77 1.51 -3.63 5.21
N PHE A 78 2.16 -2.63 5.80
CA PHE A 78 3.61 -2.47 5.73
C PHE A 78 4.18 -2.02 7.07
N GLY A 79 5.49 -2.26 7.22
CA GLY A 79 6.22 -2.10 8.48
C GLY A 79 6.39 -3.44 9.19
N THR A 80 7.65 -3.81 9.48
CA THR A 80 8.00 -5.13 10.02
C THR A 80 7.33 -5.42 11.36
N GLU A 81 7.30 -4.42 12.25
CA GLU A 81 6.66 -4.56 13.58
C GLU A 81 5.15 -4.79 13.45
N LEU A 82 4.49 -4.03 12.57
CA LEU A 82 3.06 -4.16 12.33
C LEU A 82 2.72 -5.50 11.68
N LEU A 83 3.46 -5.92 10.65
CA LEU A 83 3.26 -7.21 9.99
C LEU A 83 3.38 -8.36 10.99
N ALA A 84 4.41 -8.37 11.84
CA ALA A 84 4.59 -9.39 12.86
C ALA A 84 3.40 -9.49 13.84
N GLU A 85 2.68 -8.40 14.06
CA GLU A 85 1.55 -8.34 15.00
C GLU A 85 0.20 -8.76 14.40
N VAL A 86 -0.01 -8.59 13.09
CA VAL A 86 -1.35 -8.76 12.48
C VAL A 86 -1.42 -9.76 11.33
N GLU A 87 -0.30 -10.21 10.76
CA GLU A 87 -0.28 -10.98 9.51
C GLU A 87 -1.13 -12.26 9.57
N ASP A 88 -0.98 -13.06 10.62
CA ASP A 88 -1.69 -14.34 10.75
C ASP A 88 -3.21 -14.14 10.84
N GLU A 89 -3.65 -13.17 11.67
CA GLU A 89 -5.07 -12.86 11.84
C GLU A 89 -5.69 -12.23 10.57
N LEU A 90 -4.93 -11.39 9.87
CA LEU A 90 -5.37 -10.83 8.59
C LEU A 90 -5.48 -11.90 7.53
N THR A 91 -4.51 -12.81 7.45
CA THR A 91 -4.54 -13.94 6.51
C THR A 91 -5.73 -14.86 6.80
N ALA A 92 -6.04 -15.12 8.08
CA ALA A 92 -7.22 -15.87 8.46
C ALA A 92 -8.54 -15.15 8.12
N THR A 93 -8.54 -13.81 8.10
CA THR A 93 -9.74 -12.99 7.88
C THR A 93 -9.99 -12.66 6.40
N LEU A 94 -8.94 -12.34 5.65
CA LEU A 94 -8.99 -11.90 4.24
C LEU A 94 -8.66 -13.03 3.25
N GLY A 95 -8.07 -14.13 3.73
CA GLY A 95 -7.65 -15.24 2.89
C GLY A 95 -6.27 -15.05 2.28
N MET A 96 -6.13 -15.45 1.02
CA MET A 96 -4.83 -15.57 0.35
C MET A 96 -4.11 -14.22 0.25
N VAL A 97 -2.83 -14.21 0.63
CA VAL A 97 -1.97 -13.04 0.42
C VAL A 97 -1.76 -12.80 -1.07
N MET A 98 -2.14 -11.63 -1.56
CA MET A 98 -1.98 -11.28 -2.98
C MET A 98 -0.52 -10.90 -3.28
N ARG A 99 0.14 -10.14 -2.40
CA ARG A 99 1.47 -9.58 -2.64
C ARG A 99 2.39 -9.63 -1.43
N ARG A 100 3.69 -9.80 -1.70
CA ARG A 100 4.79 -9.69 -0.72
C ARG A 100 5.89 -8.82 -1.31
N GLY A 101 6.31 -7.77 -0.59
CA GLY A 101 7.35 -6.86 -1.06
C GLY A 101 7.05 -6.22 -2.42
N GLY A 102 5.77 -5.96 -2.73
CA GLY A 102 5.32 -5.41 -4.00
C GLY A 102 5.23 -6.41 -5.16
N ARG A 103 5.50 -7.70 -4.94
CA ARG A 103 5.40 -8.76 -5.95
C ARG A 103 4.18 -9.62 -5.71
N ASN A 104 3.48 -10.02 -6.77
CA ASN A 104 2.36 -10.96 -6.67
C ASN A 104 2.85 -12.34 -6.18
N VAL A 105 2.14 -12.92 -5.22
CA VAL A 105 2.41 -14.27 -4.67
C VAL A 105 1.15 -15.15 -4.66
N GLY A 106 -0.04 -14.55 -4.69
CA GLY A 106 -1.33 -15.21 -4.86
C GLY A 106 -2.04 -14.67 -6.11
N ASN A 107 -2.88 -15.49 -6.74
CA ASN A 107 -3.60 -15.14 -7.99
C ASN A 107 -2.70 -14.51 -9.06
N VAL A 108 -1.59 -15.19 -9.40
CA VAL A 108 -0.85 -14.88 -10.63
C VAL A 108 -1.74 -15.30 -11.80
N TRP A 109 -2.58 -14.39 -12.25
CA TRP A 109 -3.12 -14.45 -13.61
C TRP A 109 -1.94 -14.22 -14.54
N THR A 110 -1.21 -15.28 -14.89
CA THR A 110 -0.55 -15.27 -16.18
C THR A 110 -1.66 -15.11 -17.19
N TYR A 111 -1.69 -13.99 -17.89
CA TYR A 111 -2.43 -13.91 -19.14
C TYR A 111 -1.89 -15.05 -20.00
N GLU A 112 -2.56 -16.20 -19.98
CA GLU A 112 -2.36 -17.20 -21.02
C GLU A 112 -2.62 -16.44 -22.30
N SER A 113 -1.57 -16.28 -23.09
CA SER A 113 -1.66 -15.77 -24.43
C SER A 113 -2.65 -16.68 -25.17
N GLN A 114 -3.93 -16.31 -25.18
CA GLN A 114 -4.73 -16.62 -26.35
C GLN A 114 -3.95 -15.98 -27.48
N SER A 115 -3.37 -16.85 -28.29
CA SER A 115 -2.57 -16.55 -29.45
C SER A 115 -3.44 -15.77 -30.44
N ASP A 116 -3.52 -14.46 -30.21
CA ASP A 116 -4.02 -13.50 -31.18
C ASP A 116 -2.85 -13.15 -32.11
N PRO A 117 -2.86 -13.61 -33.38
CA PRO A 117 -1.79 -13.35 -34.31
C PRO A 117 -1.61 -11.85 -34.64
N HIS A 118 -2.52 -10.96 -34.21
CA HIS A 118 -2.42 -9.52 -34.49
C HIS A 118 -1.58 -8.72 -33.47
N VAL A 119 -1.20 -9.28 -32.31
CA VAL A 119 -0.49 -8.55 -31.23
C VAL A 119 1.05 -8.77 -31.25
N ARG A 120 1.61 -9.49 -32.23
CA ARG A 120 3.06 -9.73 -32.30
C ARG A 120 3.92 -8.58 -32.86
N ALA A 121 3.32 -7.47 -33.30
CA ALA A 121 4.07 -6.41 -33.98
C ALA A 121 4.60 -5.28 -33.06
N ALA A 122 4.20 -5.21 -31.78
CA ALA A 122 4.44 -4.01 -30.97
C ALA A 122 5.55 -4.11 -29.91
N CYS A 123 6.20 -5.27 -29.72
CA CYS A 123 7.18 -5.46 -28.64
C CYS A 123 8.48 -6.15 -29.08
N SER A 124 8.97 -5.82 -30.27
CA SER A 124 10.28 -6.30 -30.74
C SER A 124 11.13 -5.20 -31.36
N THR A 125 11.22 -4.02 -30.74
CA THR A 125 12.25 -3.03 -31.07
C THR A 125 12.52 -2.07 -29.91
N SER A 126 13.31 -2.51 -28.94
CA SER A 126 14.14 -1.59 -28.15
C SER A 126 15.50 -2.19 -27.88
N ARG A 127 16.21 -2.54 -28.95
CA ARG A 127 17.67 -2.61 -28.90
C ARG A 127 18.17 -1.17 -29.01
N ALA A 128 18.65 -0.61 -27.90
CA ALA A 128 19.29 0.71 -27.92
C ALA A 128 20.48 0.69 -28.89
N PRO A 129 20.55 1.61 -29.88
CA PRO A 129 21.79 1.87 -30.59
C PRO A 129 22.67 2.79 -29.75
N SER A 130 23.94 2.41 -29.68
CA SER A 130 25.07 3.08 -29.05
C SER A 130 25.25 4.55 -29.42
N ALA A 131 25.72 5.35 -28.45
CA ALA A 131 26.04 6.77 -28.60
C ALA A 131 27.18 7.00 -29.62
N PRO A 132 27.07 8.00 -30.50
CA PRO A 132 28.21 8.53 -31.23
C PRO A 132 28.91 9.65 -30.44
N SER A 133 30.23 9.57 -30.46
CA SER A 133 31.22 10.57 -30.05
C SER A 133 31.17 11.84 -30.92
N GLY A 134 31.40 13.02 -30.34
CA GLY A 134 31.92 14.20 -31.05
C GLY A 134 31.24 15.54 -30.78
N ASP A 135 31.92 16.37 -29.99
CA ASP A 135 32.12 17.83 -30.08
C ASP A 135 30.95 18.80 -30.39
N GLY A 136 30.59 19.63 -29.39
CA GLY A 136 29.78 20.83 -29.55
C GLY A 136 29.73 21.70 -28.28
N VAL A 137 30.27 22.91 -28.36
CA VAL A 137 30.53 23.93 -27.31
C VAL A 137 29.24 24.47 -26.65
N PRO A 138 29.25 24.91 -25.36
CA PRO A 138 28.06 25.34 -24.65
C PRO A 138 27.62 26.77 -25.03
N ILE A 139 26.32 27.05 -24.92
CA ILE A 139 25.78 28.41 -24.87
C ILE A 139 25.08 28.63 -23.52
N SER A 140 25.59 29.61 -22.77
CA SER A 140 24.92 30.22 -21.62
C SER A 140 23.92 31.27 -22.10
N GLY A 141 22.80 31.39 -21.37
CA GLY A 141 21.80 32.44 -21.49
C GLY A 141 20.78 32.29 -20.37
#